data_AF-A0A2T0S9S8-F1
#
_entry.id   AF-A0A2T0S9S8-F1
#
_cell.length_a   1.000
_cell.length_b   1.000
_cell.length_c   1.000
_cell.angle_alpha   90.00
_cell.angle_beta   90.00
_cell.angle_gamma   90.00
#
_symmetry.space_group_name_H-M   'P 1'
#
loop_
_entity.id
_entity.type
_entity.pdbx_description
1 polymer ?
#
loop_
_entity_poly.entity_id
_entity_poly.type
_entity_poly.pdbx_seq_one_letter_code
_entity_poly.pdbx_strand_id
1 'polypeptide(L)' 'MDERELRCIICDAEMPFEVPPCTDGHDRDCPELVCTRCGAAEILAPLEIRVWLRPGGDRIAPLQRRAA' A
#
# COMPACT_ATOMS: atom_id res chain seq x y z
N MET A 1 -5.11 1.65 -22.69
CA MET A 1 -4.00 1.26 -21.80
C MET A 1 -3.75 2.45 -20.90
N ASP A 2 -3.68 2.20 -19.60
CA ASP A 2 -3.38 3.22 -18.62
C ASP A 2 -1.87 3.20 -18.39
N GLU A 3 -1.19 4.29 -18.78
CA GLU A 3 0.26 4.44 -18.68
C GLU A 3 0.66 5.25 -17.44
N ARG A 4 1.69 4.81 -16.71
CA ARG A 4 2.20 5.42 -15.47
C ARG A 4 3.72 5.56 -15.53
N GLU A 5 4.27 6.68 -15.07
CA GLU A 5 5.73 6.89 -14.99
C GLU A 5 6.28 6.38 -13.66
N LEU A 6 7.22 5.41 -13.71
CA LEU A 6 7.82 4.77 -12.53
C LEU A 6 9.31 4.47 -12.75
N ARG A 7 10.08 4.38 -11.67
CA ARG A 7 11.50 3.97 -11.73
C ARG A 7 11.59 2.45 -11.93
N CYS A 8 12.00 2.03 -13.12
CA CYS A 8 12.27 0.61 -13.40
C CYS A 8 13.63 0.20 -12.84
N ILE A 9 13.66 -0.82 -11.99
CA ILE A 9 14.91 -1.31 -11.37
C ILE A 9 15.85 -2.00 -12.36
N ILE A 10 15.31 -2.54 -13.46
CA ILE A 10 16.10 -3.25 -14.49
C ILE A 10 16.74 -2.25 -15.46
N CYS A 11 15.99 -1.22 -15.86
CA CYS A 11 16.51 -0.14 -16.72
C CYS A 11 17.38 0.87 -15.95
N ASP A 12 17.24 0.90 -14.62
CA ASP A 12 17.77 1.95 -13.75
C ASP A 12 17.41 3.37 -14.25
N ALA A 13 16.14 3.54 -14.64
CA ALA A 13 15.63 4.79 -15.21
C ALA A 13 14.13 4.97 -14.92
N GLU A 14 13.66 6.21 -14.94
CA GLU A 14 12.22 6.48 -15.02
C GLU A 14 11.72 6.05 -16.39
N MET A 15 10.68 5.22 -16.41
CA MET A 15 10.13 4.61 -17.61
C MET A 15 8.60 4.65 -17.56
N PRO A 16 7.94 4.67 -18.73
CA PRO A 16 6.51 4.42 -18.79
C PRO A 16 6.24 2.92 -18.56
N PHE A 17 5.23 2.66 -17.74
CA PHE A 17 4.67 1.35 -17.49
C PHE A 17 3.24 1.30 -17.99
N GLU A 18 2.86 0.17 -18.56
CA GLU A 18 1.50 -0.09 -19.01
C GLU A 18 0.82 -1.15 -18.15
N VAL A 19 -0.50 -1.02 -17.98
CA VAL A 19 -1.34 -2.07 -17.39
C VAL A 19 -1.66 -3.11 -18.48
N PRO A 20 -1.24 -4.38 -18.33
CA PRO A 20 -1.62 -5.45 -19.25
C PRO A 20 -3.12 -5.77 -19.12
N PRO A 21 -3.73 -6.40 -20.14
CA PRO A 21 -5.11 -6.85 -20.05
C PRO A 21 -5.30 -7.82 -18.87
N CYS A 22 -6.10 -7.43 -17.89
CA CYS A 22 -6.43 -8.23 -16.70
C CYS A 22 -7.89 -8.68 -16.72
N THR A 23 -8.15 -9.93 -16.31
CA THR A 23 -9.51 -10.48 -16.18
C THR A 23 -10.10 -10.35 -14.78
N ASP A 24 -9.30 -9.90 -13.82
CA ASP A 24 -9.68 -9.84 -12.40
C ASP A 24 -10.58 -8.65 -12.05
N GLY A 25 -10.93 -7.81 -13.04
CA GLY A 25 -11.89 -6.72 -12.85
C GLY A 25 -11.33 -5.53 -12.07
N HIS A 26 -10.01 -5.32 -12.11
CA HIS A 26 -9.36 -4.19 -11.47
C HIS A 26 -9.38 -2.90 -12.32
N ASP A 27 -9.88 -2.96 -13.56
CA ASP A 27 -9.96 -1.84 -14.51
C ASP A 27 -8.65 -1.03 -14.55
N ARG A 28 -8.71 0.26 -14.17
CA ARG A 28 -7.59 1.21 -14.20
C ARG A 28 -6.69 1.12 -12.96
N ASP A 29 -7.13 0.40 -11.93
CA ASP A 29 -6.42 0.20 -10.65
C ASP A 29 -5.75 -1.18 -10.56
N CYS A 30 -5.53 -1.83 -11.70
CA CYS A 30 -4.80 -3.08 -11.75
C CYS A 30 -3.40 -2.90 -11.13
N PRO A 31 -3.00 -3.77 -10.17
CA PRO A 31 -1.69 -3.69 -9.55
C PRO A 31 -0.58 -4.16 -10.48
N GLU A 32 -0.91 -4.83 -11.59
CA GLU A 32 0.04 -5.36 -12.57
C GLU A 32 0.49 -4.26 -13.53
N LEU A 33 1.81 -4.05 -13.60
CA LEU A 33 2.43 -3.04 -14.45
C LEU A 33 3.64 -3.62 -15.19
N VAL A 34 3.81 -3.25 -16.47
CA VAL A 34 4.92 -3.72 -17.30
C VAL A 34 5.70 -2.56 -17.87
N CYS A 35 7.01 -2.55 -17.68
CA CYS A 35 7.91 -1.54 -18.25
C CYS A 35 7.91 -1.66 -19.78
N THR A 36 7.50 -0.58 -20.46
CA THR A 36 7.36 -0.55 -21.93
C THR A 36 8.69 -0.70 -22.69
N ARG A 37 9.83 -0.56 -22.00
CA ARG A 37 11.17 -0.71 -22.61
C ARG A 37 11.77 -2.10 -22.46
N CYS A 38 11.83 -2.63 -21.25
CA CYS A 38 12.51 -3.90 -20.97
C CYS A 38 11.57 -5.08 -20.73
N GLY A 39 10.26 -4.83 -20.57
CA GLY A 39 9.27 -5.87 -20.29
C GLY A 39 9.28 -6.39 -18.84
N ALA A 40 10.02 -5.75 -17.92
CA ALA A 40 9.96 -6.11 -16.51
C ALA A 40 8.56 -5.87 -15.94
N ALA A 41 8.02 -6.87 -15.23
CA ALA A 41 6.73 -6.80 -14.58
C ALA A 41 6.89 -6.45 -13.09
N GLU A 42 6.09 -5.51 -12.62
CA GLU A 42 6.05 -5.05 -11.24
C GLU A 42 4.60 -5.11 -10.73
N ILE A 43 4.42 -5.50 -9.46
CA ILE A 43 3.11 -5.57 -8.81
C ILE A 43 3.06 -4.51 -7.71
N LEU A 44 2.28 -3.46 -7.93
CA LEU A 44 2.11 -2.35 -6.97
C LEU A 44 0.69 -2.37 -6.41
N ALA A 45 0.54 -2.79 -5.15
CA ALA A 45 -0.74 -2.79 -4.45
C ALA A 45 -0.72 -1.81 -3.26
N PRO A 46 -1.83 -1.14 -2.96
CA PRO A 46 -1.95 -0.29 -1.77
C PRO A 46 -1.78 -1.11 -0.49
N LEU A 47 -1.04 -0.56 0.47
CA LEU A 47 -0.87 -1.17 1.79
C LEU A 47 -2.03 -0.75 2.70
N GLU A 48 -2.90 -1.70 3.07
CA GLU A 48 -3.96 -1.47 4.05
C GLU A 48 -3.51 -1.81 5.48
N ILE A 49 -3.36 -0.80 6.32
CA ILE A 49 -2.96 -0.97 7.73
C ILE A 49 -4.19 -0.85 8.63
N ARG A 50 -4.56 -1.93 9.33
CA ARG A 50 -5.57 -1.89 10.39
C ARG A 50 -4.91 -1.69 11.75
N VAL A 51 -5.05 -0.47 12.29
CA VAL A 51 -4.51 -0.13 13.60
C VAL A 51 -5.59 -0.32 14.67
N TRP A 52 -5.33 -1.21 15.63
CA TRP A 52 -6.14 -1.34 16.85
C TRP A 52 -5.60 -0.39 17.93
N LEU A 53 -6.20 0.79 18.03
CA LEU A 53 -5.93 1.70 19.14
C LEU A 53 -6.61 1.14 20.39
N ARG A 54 -5.83 0.84 21.44
CA ARG A 54 -6.38 0.47 22.75
C ARG A 54 -7.03 1.73 23.36
N PRO A 55 -8.36 1.78 23.54
CA PRO A 55 -8.97 2.91 24.20
C PRO A 55 -8.80 2.71 25.71
N GLY A 56 -7.92 3.50 26.33
CA GLY A 56 -7.73 3.52 27.77
C GLY A 56 -6.27 3.41 28.17
N GLY A 57 -5.59 4.54 28.31
CA GLY A 57 -4.45 4.61 29.22
C GLY A 57 -4.92 4.28 30.63
N ASP A 58 -4.13 3.53 31.37
CA ASP A 58 -4.37 3.17 32.77
C ASP A 58 -4.72 4.43 33.58
N ARG A 59 -6.02 4.71 33.70
CA ARG A 59 -6.51 5.61 34.73
C ARG A 59 -6.37 4.84 36.03
N ILE A 60 -5.19 4.93 36.62
CA ILE A 60 -4.92 4.46 37.98
C ILE A 60 -5.89 5.23 38.87
N ALA A 61 -7.00 4.58 39.23
CA ALA A 61 -7.96 5.16 40.15
C ALA A 61 -7.22 5.45 41.46
N PRO A 62 -7.31 6.67 42.02
CA PRO A 62 -6.65 6.97 43.29
C PRO A 62 -7.23 6.05 44.37
N LEU A 63 -6.36 5.31 45.05
CA LEU A 63 -6.75 4.49 46.20
C LEU A 63 -7.25 5.42 47.30
N GLN A 64 -8.58 5.55 47.44
CA GLN A 64 -9.14 6.31 48.56
C GLN A 64 -8.83 5.59 49.87
N ARG A 65 -8.01 6.23 50.72
CA ARG A 65 -7.80 5.79 52.10
C ARG A 65 -9.10 6.02 52.87
N ARG A 66 -9.63 4.97 53.51
CA ARG A 66 -10.74 5.09 54.46
C ARG A 66 -10.20 5.63 55.79
N ALA A 67 -10.86 6.65 56.35
CA ALA A 67 -10.62 7.08 57.71
C ALA A 67 -11.24 6.06 58.69
N ALA A 68 -10.54 5.82 59.80
CA ALA A 68 -10.93 4.91 60.88
C ALA A 68 -11.87 5.58 61.88
#